data_AF-A0A915MIA2-F1
#
_entry.id   AF-A0A915MIA2-F1
#
_cell.length_a   1.000
_cell.length_b   1.000
_cell.length_c   1.000
_cell.angle_alpha   90.00
_cell.angle_beta   90.00
_cell.angle_gamma   90.00
#
_symmetry.space_group_name_H-M   'P 1'
#
loop_
_entity.id
_entity.type
_entity.pdbx_description
1 polymer ?
#
loop_
_entity_poly.entity_id
_entity_poly.type
_entity_poly.pdbx_seq_one_letter_code
_entity_poly.pdbx_strand_id
1 'polypeptide(L)'
;MLRAGSLDEYKILKQIFKNNVDKLTEKVKAFVEEEINAHYSDVDVNDFKEDIKKYDQLIANGGTVFISDLNSEGSEGSFIDLFSFMEKHPKLKDLKLIFYLASIQSNELDKAINEKFYEDHKKNKEMGRGYNYAVVEGAGPIGLYTTFKLFIEGINVTLLNDRSEEYTREQFILLDRKWIYQLNLILGTQFDQLFNEENSMAKLLPNHVGIVIMKNFETALMNRLKYIYAKKLAELAINGKAFDKEYIDGLPLNTYFGSDFLGIPFDLLFCAGGANDRIRDNFLEEPQVLTESKNYSSIYIDKADPEMLITEGDYTYLSKSMIEMGIHLEIQGFYEFIVYSNISHYLKSRYGNIINLIIYGVMEDGYGYLMPQNNNFTHETLDLHVFELKQRISIATNTPKALVNFIEEIKAEMNENPHWEEYYLNFIKELENKWAIALFKYLASLYRHDADKLIVETEENEGCDEEDDENLYFKILSSNTFWIKIKGVENPAKRYHTENDSAIVAAVGDANTSAHFFTGSGLSRLGVEKAILKIKEFNRSSNEQLNLKDMIEVALKEVRNRVLEKTKVHLNILPGIYIC
;
A
#
# COMPACT_ATOMS: atom_id res chain seq x y z
N MET A 1 -12.65 5.97 -15.92
CA MET A 1 -13.67 6.03 -14.84
C MET A 1 -14.85 6.83 -15.35
N LEU A 2 -15.93 6.18 -15.78
CA LEU A 2 -17.12 6.85 -16.31
C LEU A 2 -18.33 6.22 -15.62
N ARG A 3 -19.09 7.01 -14.85
CA ARG A 3 -20.48 6.70 -14.49
C ARG A 3 -21.35 7.57 -15.40
N ALA A 4 -22.20 6.97 -16.22
CA ALA A 4 -23.21 7.69 -16.98
C ALA A 4 -24.48 7.76 -16.13
N GLY A 5 -24.94 8.96 -15.78
CA GLY A 5 -26.15 9.17 -14.99
C GLY A 5 -27.40 9.36 -15.85
N SER A 6 -27.27 9.52 -17.17
CA SER A 6 -28.39 9.72 -18.08
C SER A 6 -28.21 9.08 -19.47
N LEU A 7 -29.32 8.85 -20.18
CA LEU A 7 -29.36 8.26 -21.53
C LEU A 7 -28.66 9.12 -22.61
N ASP A 8 -28.56 10.43 -22.40
CA ASP A 8 -27.87 11.33 -23.33
C ASP A 8 -26.36 11.38 -23.06
N GLU A 9 -25.93 11.28 -21.79
CA GLU A 9 -24.52 11.03 -21.45
C GLU A 9 -24.05 9.67 -22.01
N TYR A 10 -24.92 8.67 -22.05
CA TYR A 10 -24.66 7.36 -22.67
C TYR A 10 -24.36 7.48 -24.18
N LYS A 11 -25.14 8.27 -24.94
CA LYS A 11 -24.89 8.48 -26.37
C LYS A 11 -23.57 9.20 -26.62
N ILE A 12 -23.25 10.18 -25.77
CA ILE A 12 -22.00 10.95 -25.84
C ILE A 12 -20.80 10.03 -25.54
N LEU A 13 -20.87 9.20 -24.51
CA LEU A 13 -19.80 8.28 -24.14
C LEU A 13 -19.58 7.19 -25.18
N LYS A 14 -20.66 6.66 -25.77
CA LYS A 14 -20.60 5.72 -26.90
C LYS A 14 -19.90 6.34 -28.12
N GLN A 15 -20.20 7.60 -28.44
CA GLN A 15 -19.56 8.31 -29.54
C GLN A 15 -18.09 8.64 -29.25
N ILE A 16 -17.76 9.04 -28.01
CA ILE A 16 -16.37 9.30 -27.58
C ILE A 16 -15.54 8.02 -27.64
N PHE A 17 -16.07 6.90 -27.17
CA PHE A 17 -15.38 5.62 -27.20
C PHE A 17 -15.11 5.19 -28.65
N LYS A 18 -16.14 5.24 -29.51
CA LYS A 18 -16.01 4.95 -30.95
C LYS A 18 -14.95 5.82 -31.62
N ASN A 19 -15.01 7.14 -31.42
CA ASN A 19 -14.05 8.07 -32.02
C ASN A 19 -12.60 7.86 -31.54
N ASN A 20 -12.40 7.42 -30.29
CA ASN A 20 -11.06 7.14 -29.76
C ASN A 20 -10.52 5.80 -30.27
N VAL A 21 -11.37 4.78 -30.41
CA VAL A 21 -11.00 3.51 -31.05
C VAL A 21 -10.60 3.79 -32.49
N ASP A 22 -11.43 4.49 -33.27
CA ASP A 22 -11.12 4.83 -34.67
C ASP A 22 -9.77 5.57 -34.80
N LYS A 23 -9.48 6.53 -33.90
CA LYS A 23 -8.19 7.25 -33.87
C LYS A 23 -7.00 6.39 -33.46
N LEU A 24 -7.19 5.46 -32.52
CA LEU A 24 -6.14 4.55 -32.08
C LEU A 24 -5.83 3.55 -33.20
N THR A 25 -6.86 3.02 -33.85
CA THR A 25 -6.75 2.15 -35.02
C THR A 25 -5.98 2.82 -36.16
N GLU A 26 -6.26 4.10 -36.47
CA GLU A 26 -5.51 4.83 -37.50
C GLU A 26 -4.04 5.09 -37.11
N LYS A 27 -3.76 5.37 -35.83
CA LYS A 27 -2.37 5.54 -35.35
C LYS A 27 -1.58 4.24 -35.34
N VAL A 28 -2.20 3.14 -34.94
CA VAL A 28 -1.59 1.80 -34.98
C VAL A 28 -1.34 1.39 -36.42
N LYS A 29 -2.29 1.62 -37.34
CA LYS A 29 -2.06 1.41 -38.78
C LYS A 29 -0.87 2.21 -39.30
N ALA A 30 -0.80 3.50 -38.98
CA ALA A 30 0.30 4.36 -39.46
C ALA A 30 1.66 3.94 -38.89
N PHE A 31 1.74 3.66 -37.58
CA PHE A 31 2.96 3.19 -36.91
C PHE A 31 3.43 1.84 -37.47
N VAL A 32 2.49 0.91 -37.70
CA VAL A 32 2.82 -0.41 -38.21
C VAL A 32 3.15 -0.38 -39.71
N GLU A 33 2.51 0.47 -40.51
CA GLU A 33 2.92 0.69 -41.90
C GLU A 33 4.33 1.30 -41.99
N GLU A 34 4.72 2.17 -41.05
CA GLU A 34 6.06 2.76 -40.99
C GLU A 34 7.12 1.73 -40.56
N GLU A 35 6.85 0.91 -39.54
CA GLU A 35 7.75 -0.13 -39.03
C GLU A 35 7.87 -1.36 -39.95
N ILE A 36 6.76 -1.84 -40.54
CA ILE A 36 6.77 -2.97 -41.49
C ILE A 36 7.53 -2.58 -42.76
N ASN A 37 7.29 -1.39 -43.31
CA ASN A 37 8.04 -0.91 -44.48
C ASN A 37 9.53 -0.72 -44.19
N ALA A 38 9.91 -0.48 -42.94
CA ALA A 38 11.30 -0.31 -42.53
C ALA A 38 12.02 -1.64 -42.22
N HIS A 39 11.31 -2.68 -41.75
CA HIS A 39 11.95 -3.86 -41.14
C HIS A 39 11.50 -5.23 -41.70
N TYR A 40 10.40 -5.32 -42.46
CA TYR A 40 9.86 -6.61 -42.90
C TYR A 40 9.28 -6.53 -44.33
N SER A 41 10.09 -6.87 -45.35
CA SER A 41 9.66 -6.84 -46.76
C SER A 41 8.69 -7.96 -47.16
N ASP A 42 8.53 -8.99 -46.32
CA ASP A 42 7.91 -10.26 -46.71
C ASP A 42 6.65 -10.61 -45.90
N VAL A 43 6.13 -9.70 -45.07
CA VAL A 43 4.87 -9.92 -44.34
C VAL A 43 3.70 -9.42 -45.21
N ASP A 44 2.75 -10.30 -45.55
CA ASP A 44 1.58 -9.94 -46.34
C ASP A 44 0.70 -8.94 -45.56
N VAL A 45 0.71 -7.69 -46.03
CA VAL A 45 -0.07 -6.58 -45.48
C VAL A 45 -1.57 -6.89 -45.42
N ASN A 46 -2.07 -7.82 -46.23
CA ASN A 46 -3.48 -8.21 -46.22
C ASN A 46 -3.86 -9.09 -45.02
N ASP A 47 -3.00 -10.03 -44.63
CA ASP A 47 -3.23 -10.88 -43.44
C ASP A 47 -3.26 -10.00 -42.18
N PHE A 48 -2.36 -9.02 -42.10
CA PHE A 48 -2.32 -8.07 -40.99
C PHE A 48 -3.54 -7.12 -40.96
N LYS A 49 -4.06 -6.72 -42.13
CA LYS A 49 -5.30 -5.92 -42.24
C LYS A 49 -6.54 -6.71 -41.83
N GLU A 50 -6.58 -8.02 -42.10
CA GLU A 50 -7.63 -8.90 -41.60
C GLU A 50 -7.56 -9.05 -40.08
N ASP A 51 -6.37 -9.19 -39.52
CA ASP A 51 -6.18 -9.24 -38.07
C ASP A 51 -6.62 -7.94 -37.38
N ILE A 52 -6.26 -6.77 -37.91
CA ILE A 52 -6.75 -5.48 -37.38
C ILE A 52 -8.28 -5.39 -37.41
N LYS A 53 -8.92 -5.79 -38.51
CA LYS A 53 -10.40 -5.79 -38.61
C LYS A 53 -11.04 -6.74 -37.61
N LYS A 54 -10.42 -7.91 -37.40
CA LYS A 54 -10.84 -8.89 -36.39
C LYS A 54 -10.73 -8.28 -35.00
N TYR A 55 -9.64 -7.58 -34.68
CA TYR A 55 -9.46 -6.90 -33.40
C TYR A 55 -10.44 -5.73 -33.20
N ASP A 56 -10.70 -4.90 -34.22
CA ASP A 56 -11.71 -3.84 -34.16
C ASP A 56 -13.11 -4.40 -33.85
N GLN A 57 -13.49 -5.51 -34.49
CA GLN A 57 -14.75 -6.21 -34.21
C GLN A 57 -14.78 -6.81 -32.80
N LEU A 58 -13.66 -7.35 -32.33
CA LEU A 58 -13.54 -7.86 -30.96
C LEU A 58 -13.67 -6.73 -29.94
N ILE A 59 -13.05 -5.57 -30.15
CA ILE A 59 -13.15 -4.38 -29.29
C ILE A 59 -14.61 -3.89 -29.25
N ALA A 60 -15.25 -3.79 -30.41
CA ALA A 60 -16.64 -3.36 -30.52
C ALA A 60 -17.62 -4.34 -29.84
N ASN A 61 -17.41 -5.65 -30.04
CA ASN A 61 -18.23 -6.70 -29.42
C ASN A 61 -17.99 -6.77 -27.91
N GLY A 62 -16.74 -6.71 -27.46
CA GLY A 62 -16.37 -6.69 -26.05
C GLY A 62 -16.90 -5.48 -25.32
N GLY A 63 -16.81 -4.29 -25.91
CA GLY A 63 -17.41 -3.08 -25.37
C GLY A 63 -18.93 -3.17 -25.27
N THR A 64 -19.60 -3.80 -26.23
CA THR A 64 -21.07 -3.98 -26.22
C THR A 64 -21.51 -4.94 -25.11
N VAL A 65 -20.83 -6.07 -24.94
CA VAL A 65 -21.14 -7.04 -23.88
C VAL A 65 -20.78 -6.47 -22.50
N PHE A 66 -19.66 -5.74 -22.37
CA PHE A 66 -19.26 -5.08 -21.12
C PHE A 66 -20.30 -4.08 -20.63
N ILE A 67 -20.81 -3.28 -21.57
CA ILE A 67 -21.89 -2.31 -21.29
C ILE A 67 -23.20 -3.03 -20.95
N SER A 68 -23.50 -4.18 -21.57
CA SER A 68 -24.69 -4.97 -21.22
C SER A 68 -24.62 -5.51 -19.78
N ASP A 69 -23.46 -6.03 -19.37
CA ASP A 69 -23.26 -6.57 -18.01
C ASP A 69 -23.26 -5.47 -16.94
N LEU A 70 -22.67 -4.31 -17.23
CA LEU A 70 -22.75 -3.11 -16.38
C LEU A 70 -24.18 -2.61 -16.15
N ASN A 71 -25.14 -3.02 -17.00
CA ASN A 71 -26.54 -2.62 -16.92
C ASN A 71 -27.45 -3.73 -16.37
N SER A 72 -26.91 -4.87 -15.94
CA SER A 72 -27.69 -5.96 -15.34
C SER A 72 -28.06 -5.65 -13.88
N GLU A 73 -29.28 -5.99 -13.46
CA GLU A 73 -29.72 -5.87 -12.06
C GLU A 73 -28.80 -6.73 -11.16
N GLY A 74 -28.14 -6.08 -10.19
CA GLY A 74 -27.11 -6.70 -9.32
C GLY A 74 -25.68 -6.22 -9.57
N SER A 75 -25.44 -5.42 -10.62
CA SER A 75 -24.14 -4.76 -10.89
C SER A 75 -23.93 -3.47 -10.08
N GLU A 76 -24.95 -2.99 -9.38
CA GLU A 76 -24.89 -1.81 -8.51
C GLU A 76 -23.93 -2.05 -7.33
N GLY A 77 -22.71 -1.51 -7.45
CA GLY A 77 -21.67 -1.61 -6.43
C GLY A 77 -20.58 -2.63 -6.73
N SER A 78 -20.74 -3.49 -7.75
CA SER A 78 -19.65 -4.34 -8.24
C SER A 78 -18.83 -3.57 -9.27
N PHE A 79 -17.54 -3.42 -9.00
CA PHE A 79 -16.59 -2.90 -9.99
C PHE A 79 -16.42 -4.01 -11.03
N ILE A 80 -17.18 -3.96 -12.13
CA ILE A 80 -16.84 -4.78 -13.29
C ILE A 80 -15.54 -4.21 -13.84
N ASP A 81 -14.43 -4.77 -13.38
CA ASP A 81 -13.11 -4.58 -13.97
C ASP A 81 -13.19 -5.07 -15.42
N LEU A 82 -12.92 -4.19 -16.38
CA LEU A 82 -12.90 -4.54 -17.80
C LEU A 82 -12.05 -5.79 -18.03
N PHE A 83 -10.98 -5.96 -17.25
CA PHE A 83 -10.12 -7.13 -17.30
C PHE A 83 -10.80 -8.41 -16.80
N SER A 84 -11.44 -8.39 -15.62
CA SER A 84 -12.21 -9.55 -15.13
C SER A 84 -13.42 -9.89 -16.01
N PHE A 85 -14.00 -8.89 -16.66
CA PHE A 85 -15.04 -9.11 -17.66
C PHE A 85 -14.47 -9.77 -18.93
N MET A 86 -13.31 -9.30 -19.41
CA MET A 86 -12.59 -9.92 -20.53
C MET A 86 -12.15 -11.37 -20.21
N GLU A 87 -11.82 -11.67 -18.95
CA GLU A 87 -11.44 -13.03 -18.50
C GLU A 87 -12.60 -14.01 -18.50
N LYS A 88 -13.82 -13.56 -18.18
CA LYS A 88 -15.01 -14.42 -18.12
C LYS A 88 -15.60 -14.74 -19.49
N HIS A 89 -15.22 -14.00 -20.54
CA HIS A 89 -15.75 -14.19 -21.88
C HIS A 89 -14.72 -14.77 -22.86
N PRO A 90 -14.89 -16.04 -23.31
CA PRO A 90 -13.96 -16.70 -24.24
C PRO A 90 -13.69 -15.93 -25.54
N LYS A 91 -14.67 -15.12 -25.99
CA LYS A 91 -14.56 -14.28 -27.19
C LYS A 91 -13.71 -13.03 -27.00
N LEU A 92 -13.32 -12.68 -25.77
CA LEU A 92 -12.55 -11.47 -25.45
C LEU A 92 -11.10 -11.77 -25.04
N LYS A 93 -10.68 -13.03 -25.17
CA LYS A 93 -9.29 -13.48 -24.90
C LYS A 93 -8.26 -12.68 -25.73
N ASP A 94 -8.61 -12.31 -26.95
CA ASP A 94 -7.77 -11.51 -27.85
C ASP A 94 -7.66 -10.03 -27.40
N LEU A 95 -8.67 -9.48 -26.71
CA LEU A 95 -8.59 -8.15 -26.09
C LEU A 95 -7.69 -8.13 -24.86
N LYS A 96 -7.63 -9.25 -24.12
CA LYS A 96 -6.66 -9.44 -23.03
C LYS A 96 -5.24 -9.34 -23.57
N LEU A 97 -4.96 -9.94 -24.73
CA LEU A 97 -3.68 -9.83 -25.42
C LEU A 97 -3.39 -8.38 -25.83
N ILE A 98 -4.37 -7.66 -26.42
CA ILE A 98 -4.19 -6.23 -26.75
C ILE A 98 -3.91 -5.39 -25.50
N PHE A 99 -4.62 -5.63 -24.40
CA PHE A 99 -4.41 -4.90 -23.15
C PHE A 99 -3.04 -5.22 -22.55
N TYR A 100 -2.60 -6.48 -22.61
CA TYR A 100 -1.26 -6.90 -22.20
C TYR A 100 -0.19 -6.25 -23.06
N LEU A 101 -0.33 -6.27 -24.39
CA LEU A 101 0.58 -5.60 -25.32
C LEU A 101 0.62 -4.09 -25.11
N ALA A 102 -0.53 -3.46 -24.82
CA ALA A 102 -0.61 -2.04 -24.47
C ALA A 102 -0.02 -1.71 -23.09
N SER A 103 0.25 -2.73 -22.27
CA SER A 103 0.90 -2.60 -20.98
C SER A 103 2.42 -2.77 -21.04
N ILE A 104 2.96 -3.19 -22.20
CA ILE A 104 4.40 -3.27 -22.45
C ILE A 104 4.95 -1.84 -22.56
N GLN A 105 5.95 -1.53 -21.74
CA GLN A 105 6.61 -0.23 -21.75
C GLN A 105 7.84 -0.25 -22.67
N SER A 106 8.10 0.87 -23.32
CA SER A 106 9.31 1.09 -24.12
C SER A 106 9.89 2.47 -23.83
N ASN A 107 11.17 2.66 -24.12
CA ASN A 107 11.81 3.97 -23.90
C ASN A 107 11.17 5.08 -24.76
N GLU A 108 10.65 4.73 -25.94
CA GLU A 108 9.92 5.62 -26.84
C GLU A 108 8.55 5.99 -26.26
N LEU A 109 7.81 5.00 -25.75
CA LEU A 109 6.53 5.23 -25.09
C LEU A 109 6.70 6.07 -23.82
N ASP A 110 7.75 5.80 -23.04
CA ASP A 110 8.13 6.60 -21.88
C ASP A 110 8.36 8.07 -22.26
N LYS A 111 9.10 8.33 -23.34
CA LYS A 111 9.32 9.71 -23.82
C LYS A 111 7.98 10.37 -24.18
N ALA A 112 7.10 9.67 -24.89
CA ALA A 112 5.80 10.19 -25.30
C ALA A 112 4.86 10.45 -24.11
N ILE A 113 4.82 9.54 -23.12
CA ILE A 113 4.04 9.72 -21.89
C ILE A 113 4.54 10.95 -21.11
N ASN A 114 5.85 11.10 -20.98
CA ASN A 114 6.44 12.23 -20.27
C ASN A 114 6.17 13.56 -20.97
N GLU A 115 6.27 13.60 -22.30
CA GLU A 115 5.84 14.75 -23.09
C GLU A 115 4.36 15.06 -22.88
N LYS A 116 3.51 14.03 -22.87
CA LYS A 116 2.09 14.19 -22.62
C LYS A 116 1.79 14.75 -21.22
N PHE A 117 2.45 14.25 -20.17
CA PHE A 117 2.31 14.79 -18.81
C PHE A 117 2.68 16.27 -18.75
N TYR A 118 3.72 16.68 -19.46
CA TYR A 118 4.15 18.07 -19.51
C TYR A 118 3.18 18.98 -20.28
N GLU A 119 2.69 18.53 -21.43
CA GLU A 119 1.68 19.29 -22.18
C GLU A 119 0.36 19.39 -21.40
N ASP A 120 -0.03 18.34 -20.67
CA ASP A 120 -1.18 18.39 -19.77
C ASP A 120 -0.93 19.35 -18.59
N HIS A 121 0.26 19.36 -17.99
CA HIS A 121 0.64 20.34 -16.97
C HIS A 121 0.47 21.77 -17.49
N LYS A 122 1.09 22.12 -18.63
CA LYS A 122 0.98 23.47 -19.22
C LYS A 122 -0.46 23.87 -19.47
N LYS A 123 -1.21 23.00 -20.15
CA LYS A 123 -2.60 23.25 -20.50
C LYS A 123 -3.45 23.44 -19.25
N ASN A 124 -3.27 22.61 -18.23
CA ASN A 124 -4.05 22.70 -16.99
C ASN A 124 -3.66 23.94 -16.16
N LYS A 125 -2.39 24.36 -16.20
CA LYS A 125 -1.90 25.61 -15.57
C LYS A 125 -2.60 26.84 -16.14
N GLU A 126 -2.77 26.90 -17.47
CA GLU A 126 -3.49 27.99 -18.15
C GLU A 126 -4.99 28.03 -17.81
N MET A 127 -5.59 26.90 -17.45
CA MET A 127 -7.01 26.80 -17.07
C MET A 127 -7.25 27.00 -15.56
N GLY A 128 -6.20 27.14 -14.75
CA GLY A 128 -6.28 27.18 -13.29
C GLY A 128 -6.95 28.45 -12.75
N ARG A 129 -7.70 28.32 -11.65
CA ARG A 129 -8.35 29.45 -10.95
C ARG A 129 -7.48 30.07 -9.84
N GLY A 130 -6.16 30.04 -10.00
CA GLY A 130 -5.21 30.73 -9.12
C GLY A 130 -4.51 29.87 -8.06
N TYR A 131 -4.83 28.58 -7.90
CA TYR A 131 -4.02 27.66 -7.08
C TYR A 131 -2.91 27.05 -7.94
N ASN A 132 -1.78 27.73 -8.02
CA ASN A 132 -0.67 27.41 -8.91
C ASN A 132 0.51 26.76 -8.20
N TYR A 133 0.60 26.88 -6.89
CA TYR A 133 1.70 26.39 -6.07
C TYR A 133 1.19 25.45 -4.98
N ALA A 134 1.75 24.24 -4.95
CA ALA A 134 1.52 23.29 -3.89
C ALA A 134 2.82 22.91 -3.19
N VAL A 135 2.74 22.71 -1.88
CA VAL A 135 3.74 21.99 -1.10
C VAL A 135 3.16 20.62 -0.77
N VAL A 136 3.94 19.57 -0.97
CA VAL A 136 3.64 18.22 -0.49
C VAL A 136 4.67 17.88 0.57
N GLU A 137 4.21 17.52 1.76
CA GLU A 137 5.04 17.09 2.86
C GLU A 137 5.06 15.56 2.92
N GLY A 138 6.25 14.98 3.10
CA GLY A 138 6.51 13.55 3.13
C GLY A 138 6.81 12.95 1.76
N ALA A 139 7.95 12.26 1.61
CA ALA A 139 8.33 11.53 0.40
C ALA A 139 8.06 10.01 0.47
N GLY A 140 7.09 9.59 1.29
CA GLY A 140 6.54 8.22 1.17
C GLY A 140 5.72 8.06 -0.12
N PRO A 141 5.18 6.86 -0.42
CA PRO A 141 4.56 6.64 -1.72
C PRO A 141 3.32 7.52 -1.97
N ILE A 142 2.56 7.86 -0.92
CA ILE A 142 1.42 8.78 -1.05
C ILE A 142 1.89 10.20 -1.39
N GLY A 143 2.94 10.71 -0.76
CA GLY A 143 3.45 12.05 -1.07
C GLY A 143 4.08 12.13 -2.46
N LEU A 144 4.85 11.11 -2.87
CA LEU A 144 5.40 11.01 -4.23
C LEU A 144 4.28 10.92 -5.27
N TYR A 145 3.27 10.08 -5.02
CA TYR A 145 2.11 9.97 -5.91
C TYR A 145 1.29 11.27 -5.96
N THR A 146 1.08 11.94 -4.82
CA THR A 146 0.41 13.24 -4.75
C THR A 146 1.14 14.28 -5.57
N THR A 147 2.46 14.33 -5.44
CA THR A 147 3.34 15.20 -6.23
C THR A 147 3.15 14.99 -7.73
N PHE A 148 3.17 13.73 -8.19
CA PHE A 148 2.88 13.40 -9.58
C PHE A 148 1.52 13.91 -10.05
N LYS A 149 0.48 13.67 -9.25
CA LYS A 149 -0.90 14.00 -9.63
C LYS A 149 -1.13 15.51 -9.69
N LEU A 150 -0.60 16.26 -8.72
CA LEU A 150 -0.68 17.73 -8.72
C LEU A 150 0.06 18.32 -9.92
N PHE A 151 1.25 17.81 -10.24
CA PHE A 151 2.01 18.23 -11.41
C PHE A 151 1.20 18.06 -12.69
N ILE A 152 0.59 16.88 -12.91
CA ILE A 152 -0.22 16.63 -14.12
C ILE A 152 -1.45 17.57 -14.20
N GLU A 153 -2.00 18.00 -13.06
CA GLU A 153 -3.10 18.98 -13.02
C GLU A 153 -2.63 20.45 -13.14
N GLY A 154 -1.37 20.70 -13.53
CA GLY A 154 -0.87 22.03 -13.85
C GLY A 154 -0.38 22.83 -12.64
N ILE A 155 -0.22 22.18 -11.49
CA ILE A 155 0.24 22.82 -10.26
C ILE A 155 1.75 22.66 -10.16
N ASN A 156 2.45 23.73 -9.83
CA ASN A 156 3.88 23.69 -9.48
C ASN A 156 4.00 23.11 -8.07
N VAL A 157 4.80 22.07 -7.90
CA VAL A 157 4.85 21.33 -6.64
C VAL A 157 6.23 21.46 -6.00
N THR A 158 6.29 21.69 -4.70
CA THR A 158 7.50 21.55 -3.90
C THR A 158 7.34 20.34 -2.99
N LEU A 159 8.26 19.39 -3.06
CA LEU A 159 8.24 18.20 -2.21
C LEU A 159 9.20 18.42 -1.02
N LEU A 160 8.66 18.33 0.19
CA LEU A 160 9.41 18.42 1.44
C LEU A 160 9.52 17.05 2.08
N ASN A 161 10.74 16.68 2.44
CA ASN A 161 11.00 15.43 3.16
C ASN A 161 11.98 15.67 4.29
N ASP A 162 11.67 15.13 5.46
CA ASP A 162 12.52 15.18 6.65
C ASP A 162 13.56 14.04 6.69
N ARG A 163 13.34 12.98 5.90
CA ARG A 163 14.20 11.79 5.82
C ARG A 163 15.23 11.89 4.69
N SER A 164 16.28 11.08 4.80
CA SER A 164 17.20 10.82 3.68
C SER A 164 16.44 10.27 2.47
N GLU A 165 16.99 10.50 1.28
CA GLU A 165 16.51 9.87 0.04
C GLU A 165 16.89 8.38 -0.04
N GLU A 166 17.73 7.90 0.88
CA GLU A 166 18.00 6.48 1.08
C GLU A 166 16.84 5.84 1.85
N TYR A 167 15.87 5.30 1.11
CA TYR A 167 14.74 4.58 1.68
C TYR A 167 15.18 3.23 2.27
N THR A 168 14.83 2.98 3.54
CA THR A 168 15.27 1.78 4.28
C THR A 168 14.13 0.84 4.69
N ARG A 169 12.88 1.15 4.33
CA ARG A 169 11.72 0.37 4.78
C ARG A 169 11.59 -0.95 4.00
N GLU A 170 11.82 -2.06 4.68
CA GLU A 170 11.70 -3.42 4.14
C GLU A 170 10.27 -4.00 4.15
N GLN A 171 9.29 -3.19 4.54
CA GLN A 171 7.90 -3.63 4.64
C GLN A 171 7.34 -4.00 3.28
N PHE A 172 6.65 -5.14 3.20
CA PHE A 172 5.88 -5.50 2.02
C PHE A 172 4.59 -4.68 1.93
N ILE A 173 4.25 -4.30 0.71
CA ILE A 173 2.97 -3.69 0.39
C ILE A 173 2.27 -4.48 -0.70
N LEU A 174 0.96 -4.65 -0.50
CA LEU A 174 0.06 -5.20 -1.50
C LEU A 174 -0.57 -4.06 -2.30
N LEU A 175 -0.34 -4.08 -3.61
CA LEU A 175 -0.86 -3.12 -4.56
C LEU A 175 -2.06 -3.73 -5.28
N ASP A 176 -3.22 -3.09 -5.14
CA ASP A 176 -4.41 -3.49 -5.89
C ASP A 176 -4.23 -3.24 -7.40
N ARG A 177 -5.12 -3.82 -8.20
CA ARG A 177 -5.09 -3.68 -9.67
C ARG A 177 -5.02 -2.23 -10.14
N LYS A 178 -5.69 -1.32 -9.44
CA LYS A 178 -5.73 0.08 -9.84
C LYS A 178 -4.40 0.78 -9.57
N TRP A 179 -3.75 0.46 -8.46
CA TRP A 179 -2.36 0.85 -8.23
C TRP A 179 -1.47 0.34 -9.35
N ILE A 180 -1.55 -0.96 -9.66
CA ILE A 180 -0.72 -1.57 -10.70
C ILE A 180 -0.86 -0.87 -12.06
N TYR A 181 -2.08 -0.60 -12.52
CA TYR A 181 -2.27 0.12 -13.77
C TYR A 181 -1.76 1.55 -13.75
N GLN A 182 -1.93 2.25 -12.62
CA GLN A 182 -1.42 3.61 -12.49
C GLN A 182 0.10 3.66 -12.44
N LEU A 183 0.72 2.69 -11.78
CA LEU A 183 2.16 2.60 -11.68
C LEU A 183 2.79 2.20 -12.98
N ASN A 184 2.17 1.30 -13.75
CA ASN A 184 2.65 0.98 -15.09
C ASN A 184 2.72 2.25 -15.95
N LEU A 185 1.67 3.08 -15.94
CA LEU A 185 1.67 4.37 -16.65
C LEU A 185 2.69 5.38 -16.08
N ILE A 186 2.79 5.50 -14.76
CA ILE A 186 3.64 6.51 -14.11
C ILE A 186 5.11 6.16 -14.27
N LEU A 187 5.49 4.92 -13.92
CA LEU A 187 6.87 4.45 -13.87
C LEU A 187 7.42 4.13 -15.27
N GLY A 188 6.58 3.77 -16.24
CA GLY A 188 7.04 3.42 -17.57
C GLY A 188 7.93 2.18 -17.53
N THR A 189 9.07 2.19 -18.23
CA THR A 189 10.00 1.04 -18.24
C THR A 189 10.58 0.68 -16.85
N GLN A 190 10.55 1.59 -15.88
CA GLN A 190 10.92 1.27 -14.49
C GLN A 190 9.89 0.36 -13.81
N PHE A 191 8.64 0.33 -14.29
CA PHE A 191 7.65 -0.65 -13.83
C PHE A 191 8.13 -2.07 -14.13
N ASP A 192 8.54 -2.33 -15.37
CA ASP A 192 9.02 -3.64 -15.80
C ASP A 192 10.29 -4.03 -15.02
N GLN A 193 11.19 -3.08 -14.75
CA GLN A 193 12.36 -3.32 -13.91
C GLN A 193 12.00 -3.70 -12.47
N LEU A 194 10.99 -3.02 -11.90
CA LEU A 194 10.53 -3.24 -10.53
C LEU A 194 9.88 -4.62 -10.37
N PHE A 195 9.05 -5.01 -11.35
CA PHE A 195 8.30 -6.27 -11.36
C PHE A 195 8.94 -7.40 -12.17
N ASN A 196 10.22 -7.24 -12.56
CA ASN A 196 10.96 -8.31 -13.22
C ASN A 196 11.16 -9.48 -12.25
N GLU A 197 10.68 -10.66 -12.63
CA GLU A 197 10.75 -11.89 -11.85
C GLU A 197 12.18 -12.28 -11.47
N GLU A 198 13.17 -11.93 -12.30
CA GLU A 198 14.59 -12.24 -12.05
C GLU A 198 15.18 -11.42 -10.89
N ASN A 199 14.67 -10.21 -10.65
CA ASN A 199 15.27 -9.25 -9.72
C ASN A 199 14.69 -9.33 -8.29
N SER A 200 13.65 -10.13 -8.04
CA SER A 200 13.04 -10.40 -6.71
C SER A 200 12.53 -9.18 -5.90
N MET A 201 12.59 -7.96 -6.44
CA MET A 201 12.24 -6.72 -5.73
C MET A 201 10.74 -6.48 -5.58
N ALA A 202 9.96 -7.06 -6.50
CA ALA A 202 8.52 -7.09 -6.51
C ALA A 202 8.05 -8.32 -7.30
N LYS A 203 6.78 -8.68 -7.16
CA LYS A 203 6.14 -9.72 -7.96
C LYS A 203 4.76 -9.29 -8.39
N LEU A 204 4.44 -9.53 -9.66
CA LEU A 204 3.10 -9.35 -10.20
C LEU A 204 2.34 -10.67 -10.10
N LEU A 205 1.33 -10.71 -9.25
CA LEU A 205 0.49 -11.89 -9.03
C LEU A 205 -0.53 -12.06 -10.18
N PRO A 206 -1.10 -13.28 -10.31
CA PRO A 206 -2.32 -13.48 -11.09
C PRO A 206 -3.38 -12.43 -10.72
N ASN A 207 -4.09 -11.94 -11.73
CA ASN A 207 -5.06 -10.86 -11.61
C ASN A 207 -4.49 -9.46 -11.33
N HIS A 208 -3.25 -9.15 -11.70
CA HIS A 208 -2.68 -7.79 -11.59
C HIS A 208 -2.67 -7.21 -10.18
N VAL A 209 -2.45 -8.04 -9.18
CA VAL A 209 -2.12 -7.58 -7.83
C VAL A 209 -0.59 -7.58 -7.73
N GLY A 210 0.02 -6.53 -7.20
CA GLY A 210 1.47 -6.50 -7.02
C GLY A 210 1.85 -6.66 -5.56
N ILE A 211 2.90 -7.42 -5.30
CA ILE A 211 3.62 -7.41 -4.03
C ILE A 211 4.93 -6.68 -4.26
N VAL A 212 5.26 -5.67 -3.46
CA VAL A 212 6.54 -4.97 -3.58
C VAL A 212 7.06 -4.55 -2.21
N ILE A 213 8.39 -4.49 -2.07
CA ILE A 213 9.03 -3.95 -0.88
C ILE A 213 8.97 -2.41 -0.93
N MET A 214 8.52 -1.77 0.16
CA MET A 214 8.25 -0.33 0.25
C MET A 214 9.43 0.52 -0.24
N LYS A 215 10.66 0.25 0.19
CA LYS A 215 11.85 1.03 -0.25
C LYS A 215 12.05 1.00 -1.77
N ASN A 216 11.79 -0.14 -2.42
CA ASN A 216 11.95 -0.30 -3.86
C ASN A 216 10.86 0.50 -4.59
N PHE A 217 9.65 0.50 -4.03
CA PHE A 217 8.54 1.28 -4.55
C PHE A 217 8.76 2.80 -4.43
N GLU A 218 9.20 3.27 -3.25
CA GLU A 218 9.55 4.67 -2.98
C GLU A 218 10.70 5.12 -3.92
N THR A 219 11.72 4.28 -4.09
CA THR A 219 12.85 4.53 -4.98
C THR A 219 12.42 4.67 -6.44
N ALA A 220 11.59 3.75 -6.94
CA ALA A 220 11.10 3.81 -8.33
C ALA A 220 10.28 5.09 -8.59
N LEU A 221 9.36 5.44 -7.68
CA LEU A 221 8.58 6.67 -7.79
C LEU A 221 9.47 7.93 -7.76
N MET A 222 10.43 7.99 -6.85
CA MET A 222 11.35 9.13 -6.74
C MET A 222 12.24 9.27 -7.97
N ASN A 223 12.81 8.17 -8.46
CA ASN A 223 13.63 8.16 -9.68
C ASN A 223 12.83 8.65 -10.89
N ARG A 224 11.57 8.22 -11.00
CA ARG A 224 10.69 8.67 -12.07
C ARG A 224 10.35 10.15 -11.97
N LEU A 225 10.08 10.68 -10.78
CA LEU A 225 9.87 12.12 -10.57
C LEU A 225 11.11 12.87 -11.05
N LYS A 226 12.29 12.51 -10.52
CA LYS A 226 13.57 13.13 -10.91
C LYS A 226 13.81 13.10 -12.41
N TYR A 227 13.49 12.00 -13.10
CA TYR A 227 13.61 11.91 -14.55
C TYR A 227 12.70 12.92 -15.29
N ILE A 228 11.43 13.01 -14.90
CA ILE A 228 10.48 13.95 -15.50
C ILE A 228 10.92 15.40 -15.29
N TYR A 229 11.50 15.71 -14.12
CA TYR A 229 11.98 17.06 -13.80
C TYR A 229 13.34 17.41 -14.43
N ALA A 230 14.31 16.49 -14.42
CA ALA A 230 15.66 16.73 -14.97
C ALA A 230 15.63 17.09 -16.46
N LYS A 231 14.60 16.66 -17.19
CA LYS A 231 14.49 16.88 -18.63
C LYS A 231 14.07 18.32 -18.99
N LYS A 232 13.40 19.08 -18.11
CA LYS A 232 12.98 20.48 -18.39
C LYS A 232 12.83 21.31 -17.09
N LEU A 233 13.64 22.36 -16.98
CA LEU A 233 13.61 23.46 -15.99
C LEU A 233 12.19 23.98 -15.65
N ALA A 234 11.47 23.30 -14.77
CA ALA A 234 10.18 23.75 -14.24
C ALA A 234 10.08 23.36 -12.75
N GLU A 235 10.30 24.37 -11.89
CA GLU A 235 9.61 24.64 -10.61
C GLU A 235 9.15 23.43 -9.77
N LEU A 236 10.04 22.45 -9.54
CA LEU A 236 9.94 21.55 -8.38
C LEU A 236 11.24 21.61 -7.58
N ALA A 237 11.15 22.20 -6.39
CA ALA A 237 12.23 22.17 -5.41
C ALA A 237 12.05 20.91 -4.55
N ILE A 238 13.08 20.04 -4.52
CA ILE A 238 13.17 18.96 -3.53
C ILE A 238 14.05 19.51 -2.42
N ASN A 239 13.41 19.97 -1.35
CA ASN A 239 14.09 20.67 -0.27
C ASN A 239 14.14 19.76 0.97
N GLY A 240 15.36 19.51 1.45
CA GLY A 240 15.61 18.65 2.61
C GLY A 240 15.44 19.40 3.93
N LYS A 241 14.64 18.80 4.84
CA LYS A 241 14.34 19.20 6.23
C LYS A 241 13.47 20.46 6.44
N ALA A 242 12.20 20.23 6.80
CA ALA A 242 11.45 21.13 7.71
C ALA A 242 11.98 20.86 9.14
N PHE A 243 12.22 21.82 10.03
CA PHE A 243 11.28 22.65 10.79
C PHE A 243 12.04 23.72 11.62
N ASP A 244 11.39 24.83 11.99
CA ASP A 244 11.39 25.34 13.38
C ASP A 244 10.08 26.10 13.73
N LYS A 245 9.82 26.26 15.03
CA LYS A 245 8.55 26.59 15.71
C LYS A 245 8.05 28.04 15.60
N GLU A 246 8.81 28.93 14.96
CA GLU A 246 8.47 30.36 14.93
C GLU A 246 7.55 30.68 13.75
N TYR A 247 6.24 30.50 13.97
CA TYR A 247 5.21 31.04 13.08
C TYR A 247 4.80 32.44 13.57
N ILE A 248 5.14 33.45 12.76
CA ILE A 248 4.68 34.82 12.91
C ILE A 248 3.74 35.09 11.73
N ASP A 249 2.45 35.25 12.03
CA ASP A 249 1.44 35.94 11.21
C ASP A 249 1.61 35.96 9.68
N GLY A 250 1.54 34.77 9.05
CA GLY A 250 1.11 34.63 7.65
C GLY A 250 2.07 33.98 6.66
N LEU A 251 1.78 32.71 6.31
CA LEU A 251 1.97 32.00 5.02
C LEU A 251 3.35 31.58 4.43
N PRO A 252 4.55 31.75 5.02
CA PRO A 252 5.67 30.92 4.61
C PRO A 252 5.73 29.64 5.45
N LEU A 253 5.94 28.50 4.79
CA LEU A 253 6.46 27.31 5.49
C LEU A 253 7.98 27.47 5.59
N ASN A 254 8.48 27.68 6.81
CA ASN A 254 9.90 27.89 7.05
C ASN A 254 10.66 26.56 6.95
N THR A 255 11.57 26.49 5.97
CA THR A 255 12.50 25.36 5.81
C THR A 255 13.89 25.75 6.27
N TYR A 256 14.62 24.79 6.82
CA TYR A 256 15.93 25.04 7.39
C TYR A 256 17.02 24.68 6.38
N PHE A 257 17.70 25.70 5.85
CA PHE A 257 18.86 25.52 4.98
C PHE A 257 20.12 26.02 5.68
N GLY A 258 20.74 25.15 6.49
CA GLY A 258 22.04 25.45 7.12
C GLY A 258 21.93 26.34 8.36
N SER A 259 21.90 27.67 8.21
CA SER A 259 21.64 28.64 9.30
C SER A 259 20.48 29.58 8.99
N ASP A 260 19.95 29.51 7.77
CA ASP A 260 19.00 30.47 7.24
C ASP A 260 17.62 29.82 7.09
N PHE A 261 16.59 30.53 7.54
CA PHE A 261 15.20 30.16 7.32
C PHE A 261 14.73 30.71 5.98
N LEU A 262 14.32 29.83 5.06
CA LEU A 262 13.67 30.23 3.83
C LEU A 262 12.19 29.85 3.87
N GLY A 263 11.34 30.85 3.76
CA GLY A 263 9.90 30.68 3.66
C GLY A 263 9.50 30.21 2.26
N ILE A 264 8.71 29.13 2.18
CA ILE A 264 8.16 28.61 0.92
C ILE A 264 6.70 29.06 0.80
N PRO A 265 6.34 29.90 -0.18
CA PRO A 265 4.94 30.28 -0.43
C PRO A 265 4.18 29.12 -1.08
N PHE A 266 2.90 28.97 -0.72
CA PHE A 266 2.03 27.95 -1.30
C PHE A 266 0.56 28.36 -1.28
N ASP A 267 -0.19 27.88 -2.27
CA ASP A 267 -1.66 27.97 -2.30
C ASP A 267 -2.29 26.71 -1.69
N LEU A 268 -1.60 25.57 -1.83
CA LEU A 268 -2.02 24.27 -1.32
C LEU A 268 -0.88 23.63 -0.52
N LEU A 269 -1.18 23.07 0.66
CA LEU A 269 -0.27 22.23 1.42
C LEU A 269 -0.92 20.86 1.62
N PHE A 270 -0.31 19.81 1.08
CA PHE A 270 -0.73 18.43 1.28
C PHE A 270 0.20 17.76 2.30
N CYS A 271 -0.34 17.48 3.48
CA CYS A 271 0.34 16.72 4.52
C CYS A 271 0.23 15.22 4.22
N ALA A 272 1.37 14.55 3.99
CA ALA A 272 1.46 13.14 3.63
C ALA A 272 2.59 12.40 4.40
N GLY A 273 3.06 12.97 5.51
CA GLY A 273 4.10 12.43 6.40
C GLY A 273 3.67 11.22 7.24
N GLY A 274 2.41 10.81 7.12
CA GLY A 274 1.85 9.61 7.74
C GLY A 274 1.19 9.85 9.09
N ALA A 275 1.02 8.80 9.89
CA ALA A 275 0.21 8.85 11.11
C ALA A 275 0.74 9.82 12.18
N ASN A 276 2.04 10.09 12.21
CA ASN A 276 2.71 10.94 13.21
C ASN A 276 3.24 12.27 12.61
N ASP A 277 2.57 12.76 11.57
CA ASP A 277 2.91 13.98 10.85
C ASP A 277 2.71 15.23 11.72
N ARG A 278 3.84 15.85 12.11
CA ARG A 278 3.86 17.06 12.95
C ARG A 278 3.44 18.32 12.19
N ILE A 279 3.62 18.39 10.87
CA ILE A 279 3.15 19.54 10.07
C ILE A 279 1.64 19.54 10.07
N ARG A 280 1.03 18.39 9.76
CA ARG A 280 -0.42 18.21 9.89
C ARG A 280 -0.92 18.63 11.26
N ASP A 281 -0.34 18.12 12.34
CA ASP A 281 -0.85 18.38 13.71
C ASP A 281 -0.90 19.89 14.02
N ASN A 282 0.09 20.66 13.53
CA ASN A 282 0.12 22.11 13.68
C ASN A 282 -0.97 22.83 12.88
N PHE A 283 -1.33 22.34 11.69
CA PHE A 283 -2.29 23.01 10.80
C PHE A 283 -3.73 22.48 10.88
N LEU A 284 -3.94 21.21 11.22
CA LEU A 284 -5.23 20.52 11.12
C LEU A 284 -5.67 19.84 12.42
N GLU A 285 -4.87 19.95 13.49
CA GLU A 285 -5.03 19.28 14.79
C GLU A 285 -4.54 17.82 14.79
N GLU A 286 -4.27 17.30 15.99
CA GLU A 286 -3.86 15.91 16.19
C GLU A 286 -4.99 14.94 15.80
N PRO A 287 -4.66 13.80 15.16
CA PRO A 287 -5.67 12.84 14.74
C PRO A 287 -6.28 12.11 15.95
N GLN A 288 -7.60 12.03 15.99
CA GLN A 288 -8.36 11.39 17.06
C GLN A 288 -8.38 9.87 16.88
N VAL A 289 -8.37 9.11 17.98
CA VAL A 289 -8.52 7.65 17.95
C VAL A 289 -9.98 7.30 17.61
N LEU A 290 -10.19 6.57 16.52
CA LEU A 290 -11.52 6.22 15.97
C LEU A 290 -11.90 4.76 16.22
N THR A 291 -10.94 3.89 16.54
CA THR A 291 -11.17 2.48 16.84
C THR A 291 -10.43 2.05 18.10
N GLU A 292 -10.87 0.94 18.69
CA GLU A 292 -10.08 0.23 19.69
C GLU A 292 -8.73 -0.20 19.10
N SER A 293 -7.76 -0.35 20.00
CA SER A 293 -6.43 -0.85 19.69
C SER A 293 -6.50 -2.33 19.36
N LYS A 294 -5.87 -2.75 18.27
CA LYS A 294 -5.62 -4.16 17.98
C LYS A 294 -4.12 -4.39 17.85
N ASN A 295 -3.64 -5.53 18.33
CA ASN A 295 -2.23 -5.86 18.28
C ASN A 295 -1.96 -6.84 17.12
N TYR A 296 -0.90 -6.58 16.38
CA TYR A 296 -0.46 -7.38 15.24
C TYR A 296 0.97 -7.81 15.41
N SER A 297 1.29 -8.97 14.87
CA SER A 297 2.65 -9.41 14.66
C SER A 297 2.99 -9.33 13.18
N SER A 298 4.19 -8.85 12.86
CA SER A 298 4.80 -8.98 11.54
C SER A 298 6.14 -9.68 11.66
N ILE A 299 6.35 -10.67 10.81
CA ILE A 299 7.59 -11.45 10.73
C ILE A 299 8.11 -11.36 9.30
N TYR A 300 9.40 -11.10 9.15
CA TYR A 300 10.10 -11.14 7.88
C TYR A 300 11.23 -12.17 7.96
N ILE A 301 11.26 -13.08 7.00
CA ILE A 301 12.16 -14.23 6.98
C ILE A 301 12.84 -14.28 5.61
N ASP A 302 14.17 -14.26 5.58
CA ASP A 302 14.94 -14.51 4.36
C ASP A 302 15.13 -16.01 4.17
N LYS A 303 15.04 -16.44 2.91
CA LYS A 303 15.22 -17.84 2.49
C LYS A 303 16.65 -18.03 2.01
N ALA A 304 17.34 -19.07 2.49
CA ALA A 304 18.64 -19.44 1.95
C ALA A 304 18.54 -19.93 0.50
N ASP A 305 17.53 -20.76 0.21
CA ASP A 305 17.18 -21.19 -1.15
C ASP A 305 16.04 -20.32 -1.71
N PRO A 306 16.29 -19.50 -2.74
CA PRO A 306 15.26 -18.65 -3.31
C PRO A 306 14.16 -19.41 -4.07
N GLU A 307 14.45 -20.61 -4.56
CA GLU A 307 13.48 -21.45 -5.31
C GLU A 307 12.57 -22.25 -4.38
N MET A 308 12.93 -22.36 -3.09
CA MET A 308 12.12 -23.06 -2.11
C MET A 308 10.85 -22.27 -1.78
N LEU A 309 9.69 -22.91 -1.98
CA LEU A 309 8.40 -22.39 -1.55
C LEU A 309 7.95 -23.04 -0.24
N ILE A 310 7.46 -22.22 0.69
CA ILE A 310 6.86 -22.66 1.96
C ILE A 310 5.36 -22.85 1.80
N THR A 311 4.70 -22.02 0.99
CA THR A 311 3.26 -22.07 0.75
C THR A 311 2.92 -22.45 -0.69
N GLU A 312 1.66 -22.80 -0.97
CA GLU A 312 1.20 -23.18 -2.32
C GLU A 312 1.18 -22.01 -3.32
N GLY A 313 1.33 -20.77 -2.86
CA GLY A 313 1.37 -19.60 -3.73
C GLY A 313 1.88 -18.34 -3.04
N ASP A 314 2.14 -17.31 -3.83
CA ASP A 314 2.80 -16.07 -3.39
C ASP A 314 2.03 -15.28 -2.31
N TYR A 315 0.72 -15.52 -2.20
CA TYR A 315 -0.10 -14.99 -1.13
C TYR A 315 -1.04 -16.09 -0.63
N THR A 316 -1.00 -16.30 0.68
CA THR A 316 -1.82 -17.30 1.36
C THR A 316 -2.51 -16.65 2.55
N TYR A 317 -3.83 -16.85 2.68
CA TYR A 317 -4.60 -16.49 3.88
C TYR A 317 -5.09 -17.75 4.57
N LEU A 318 -4.88 -17.82 5.89
CA LEU A 318 -5.31 -18.93 6.71
C LEU A 318 -6.05 -18.41 7.94
N SER A 319 -7.16 -19.06 8.25
CA SER A 319 -7.85 -18.90 9.53
C SER A 319 -7.95 -20.28 10.18
N LYS A 320 -7.22 -20.48 11.28
CA LYS A 320 -7.07 -21.78 11.95
C LYS A 320 -7.34 -21.65 13.44
N SER A 321 -7.63 -22.77 14.11
CA SER A 321 -7.75 -22.77 15.56
C SER A 321 -6.38 -22.58 16.20
N MET A 322 -6.26 -21.71 17.21
CA MET A 322 -5.01 -21.56 17.98
C MET A 322 -4.57 -22.86 18.67
N ILE A 323 -5.47 -23.82 18.89
CA ILE A 323 -5.12 -25.13 19.46
C ILE A 323 -4.07 -25.85 18.60
N GLU A 324 -4.20 -25.78 17.27
CA GLU A 324 -3.28 -26.46 16.35
C GLU A 324 -1.84 -25.93 16.48
N MET A 325 -1.69 -24.69 16.95
CA MET A 325 -0.40 -24.05 17.18
C MET A 325 0.26 -24.50 18.50
N GLY A 326 -0.48 -25.12 19.42
CA GLY A 326 -0.01 -25.45 20.78
C GLY A 326 1.27 -26.26 20.81
N ILE A 327 1.37 -27.31 19.99
CA ILE A 327 2.57 -28.16 19.89
C ILE A 327 3.79 -27.33 19.45
N HIS A 328 3.61 -26.37 18.54
CA HIS A 328 4.71 -25.52 18.07
C HIS A 328 5.17 -24.54 19.16
N LEU A 329 4.25 -24.04 20.00
CA LEU A 329 4.59 -23.21 21.16
C LEU A 329 5.34 -24.01 22.23
N GLU A 330 4.92 -25.26 22.48
CA GLU A 330 5.62 -26.18 23.40
C GLU A 330 7.04 -26.47 22.93
N ILE A 331 7.22 -26.81 21.65
CA ILE A 331 8.53 -27.07 21.05
C ILE A 331 9.47 -25.86 21.18
N GLN A 332 8.95 -24.63 21.13
CA GLN A 332 9.77 -23.41 21.33
C GLN A 332 10.11 -23.11 22.80
N GLY A 333 9.66 -23.94 23.74
CA GLY A 333 10.02 -23.88 25.14
C GLY A 333 9.52 -22.62 25.86
N PHE A 334 8.32 -22.15 25.52
CA PHE A 334 7.72 -20.95 26.13
C PHE A 334 7.59 -21.07 27.65
N TYR A 335 7.24 -22.27 28.13
CA TYR A 335 7.08 -22.55 29.56
C TYR A 335 8.42 -22.38 30.29
N GLU A 336 9.45 -23.09 29.82
CA GLU A 336 10.79 -23.07 30.38
C GLU A 336 11.38 -21.67 30.33
N PHE A 337 11.21 -20.97 29.20
CA PHE A 337 11.68 -19.62 29.02
C PHE A 337 11.15 -18.65 30.09
N ILE A 338 9.84 -18.71 30.39
CA ILE A 338 9.24 -17.86 31.41
C ILE A 338 9.67 -18.29 32.82
N VAL A 339 9.59 -19.58 33.13
CA VAL A 339 9.89 -20.09 34.48
C VAL A 339 11.33 -19.82 34.91
N TYR A 340 12.29 -19.99 33.99
CA TYR A 340 13.72 -19.83 34.27
C TYR A 340 14.27 -18.42 34.03
N SER A 341 13.46 -17.47 33.56
CA SER A 341 13.87 -16.06 33.40
C SER A 341 14.13 -15.36 34.75
N ASN A 342 14.61 -14.11 34.74
CA ASN A 342 14.80 -13.28 35.93
C ASN A 342 13.66 -12.26 36.15
N ILE A 343 12.54 -12.37 35.42
CA ILE A 343 11.36 -11.52 35.62
C ILE A 343 10.75 -11.79 37.00
N SER A 344 9.92 -10.87 37.51
CA SER A 344 9.31 -11.01 38.83
C SER A 344 8.53 -12.32 39.02
N HIS A 345 8.52 -12.81 40.27
CA HIS A 345 7.73 -13.99 40.65
C HIS A 345 6.24 -13.79 40.33
N TYR A 346 5.74 -12.56 40.40
CA TYR A 346 4.38 -12.22 40.03
C TYR A 346 4.10 -12.54 38.55
N LEU A 347 4.95 -12.07 37.63
CA LEU A 347 4.80 -12.36 36.19
C LEU A 347 4.97 -13.84 35.89
N LYS A 348 5.94 -14.52 36.53
CA LYS A 348 6.10 -15.97 36.38
C LYS A 348 4.88 -16.76 36.82
N SER A 349 4.26 -16.37 37.94
CA SER A 349 3.06 -17.04 38.44
C SER A 349 1.88 -16.84 37.50
N ARG A 350 1.71 -15.62 36.98
CA ARG A 350 0.59 -15.25 36.11
C ARG A 350 0.72 -15.80 34.69
N TYR A 351 1.93 -15.80 34.14
CA TYR A 351 2.21 -16.19 32.75
C TYR A 351 2.95 -17.53 32.65
N GLY A 352 3.12 -18.26 33.75
CA GLY A 352 3.76 -19.57 33.74
C GLY A 352 3.06 -20.58 32.83
N ASN A 353 1.75 -20.42 32.56
CA ASN A 353 1.00 -21.24 31.60
C ASN A 353 0.62 -20.46 30.33
N ILE A 354 1.53 -19.62 29.82
CA ILE A 354 1.28 -18.72 28.68
C ILE A 354 0.68 -19.44 27.46
N ILE A 355 1.06 -20.68 27.20
CA ILE A 355 0.57 -21.46 26.06
C ILE A 355 -0.95 -21.62 26.13
N ASN A 356 -1.49 -22.01 27.30
CA ASN A 356 -2.94 -22.10 27.47
C ASN A 356 -3.61 -20.72 27.40
N LEU A 357 -2.98 -19.67 27.94
CA LEU A 357 -3.53 -18.32 27.84
C LEU A 357 -3.61 -17.84 26.38
N ILE A 358 -2.62 -18.19 25.56
CA ILE A 358 -2.58 -17.93 24.11
C ILE A 358 -3.65 -18.75 23.37
N ILE A 359 -3.81 -20.03 23.67
CA ILE A 359 -4.74 -20.92 22.94
C ILE A 359 -6.21 -20.60 23.26
N TYR A 360 -6.51 -20.34 24.52
CA TYR A 360 -7.89 -20.21 25.01
C TYR A 360 -8.33 -18.75 25.19
N GLY A 361 -7.42 -17.78 25.12
CA GLY A 361 -7.74 -16.35 25.29
C GLY A 361 -8.25 -15.98 26.69
N VAL A 362 -8.18 -16.88 27.67
CA VAL A 362 -8.63 -16.67 29.04
C VAL A 362 -7.52 -15.98 29.81
N MET A 363 -7.79 -14.82 30.42
CA MET A 363 -6.87 -14.22 31.39
C MET A 363 -7.41 -14.41 32.80
N GLU A 364 -6.55 -14.84 33.73
CA GLU A 364 -6.87 -14.90 35.15
C GLU A 364 -7.15 -13.50 35.70
N ASP A 365 -8.29 -13.32 36.35
CA ASP A 365 -8.63 -12.16 37.16
C ASP A 365 -8.17 -12.34 38.62
N GLY A 366 -6.91 -12.75 38.81
CA GLY A 366 -6.22 -12.74 40.10
C GLY A 366 -6.75 -13.69 41.19
N TYR A 367 -7.83 -14.43 40.95
CA TYR A 367 -8.45 -15.36 41.92
C TYR A 367 -8.58 -16.81 41.43
N GLY A 368 -7.80 -17.17 40.41
CA GLY A 368 -7.72 -18.51 39.82
C GLY A 368 -8.44 -18.60 38.48
N TYR A 369 -8.06 -19.58 37.66
CA TYR A 369 -8.68 -19.89 36.37
C TYR A 369 -10.20 -19.87 36.46
N LEU A 370 -10.83 -18.79 35.96
CA LEU A 370 -12.22 -18.84 35.52
C LEU A 370 -12.25 -19.71 34.26
N MET A 371 -12.19 -21.03 34.45
CA MET A 371 -12.66 -21.97 33.44
C MET A 371 -14.12 -21.57 33.18
N PRO A 372 -14.49 -21.10 31.98
CA PRO A 372 -15.87 -20.77 31.68
C PRO A 372 -16.72 -22.02 32.00
N GLN A 373 -17.67 -21.89 32.93
CA GLN A 373 -18.43 -23.03 33.46
C GLN A 373 -19.36 -23.71 32.42
N ASN A 374 -19.33 -23.25 31.17
CA ASN A 374 -20.04 -23.86 30.06
C ASN A 374 -19.02 -24.25 28.99
N ASN A 375 -19.02 -25.52 28.57
CA ASN A 375 -18.14 -26.17 27.58
C ASN A 375 -18.09 -25.53 26.17
N ASN A 376 -18.61 -24.32 25.97
CA ASN A 376 -18.47 -23.56 24.74
C ASN A 376 -17.20 -22.71 24.79
N PHE A 377 -16.05 -23.35 24.66
CA PHE A 377 -14.80 -22.63 24.40
C PHE A 377 -14.88 -22.03 23.00
N THR A 378 -15.00 -20.70 22.90
CA THR A 378 -14.64 -20.01 21.67
C THR A 378 -13.12 -19.94 21.62
N HIS A 379 -12.49 -20.90 20.95
CA HIS A 379 -11.05 -20.87 20.72
C HIS A 379 -10.67 -19.60 19.98
N GLU A 380 -9.54 -18.99 20.36
CA GLU A 380 -9.00 -17.90 19.55
C GLU A 380 -8.66 -18.45 18.15
N THR A 381 -8.95 -17.65 17.13
CA THR A 381 -8.60 -17.97 15.74
C THR A 381 -7.28 -17.31 15.39
N LEU A 382 -6.37 -18.10 14.83
CA LEU A 382 -5.15 -17.62 14.22
C LEU A 382 -5.43 -17.21 12.77
N ASP A 383 -5.38 -15.90 12.50
CA ASP A 383 -5.50 -15.35 11.15
C ASP A 383 -4.12 -15.02 10.59
N LEU A 384 -3.60 -15.84 9.69
CA LEU A 384 -2.31 -15.65 9.03
C LEU A 384 -2.50 -15.06 7.63
N HIS A 385 -1.79 -13.97 7.36
CA HIS A 385 -1.53 -13.47 6.02
C HIS A 385 -0.07 -13.71 5.69
N VAL A 386 0.18 -14.56 4.71
CA VAL A 386 1.53 -14.93 4.28
C VAL A 386 1.77 -14.37 2.88
N PHE A 387 2.86 -13.65 2.71
CA PHE A 387 3.37 -13.23 1.41
C PHE A 387 4.73 -13.88 1.19
N GLU A 388 4.90 -14.56 0.07
CA GLU A 388 6.13 -15.27 -0.26
C GLU A 388 6.67 -14.76 -1.59
N LEU A 389 7.86 -14.15 -1.54
CA LEU A 389 8.67 -13.80 -2.70
C LEU A 389 9.84 -14.75 -2.83
N LYS A 390 10.54 -14.63 -3.96
CA LYS A 390 11.71 -15.46 -4.28
C LYS A 390 12.74 -15.49 -3.15
N GLN A 391 13.05 -14.39 -2.46
CA GLN A 391 14.08 -14.41 -1.41
C GLN A 391 13.52 -14.29 0.00
N ARG A 392 12.22 -14.01 0.17
CA ARG A 392 11.69 -13.54 1.45
C ARG A 392 10.24 -13.93 1.67
N ILE A 393 9.92 -14.23 2.92
CA ILE A 393 8.58 -14.52 3.42
C ILE A 393 8.19 -13.43 4.41
N SER A 394 6.95 -12.95 4.31
CA SER A 394 6.33 -12.09 5.31
C SER A 394 5.12 -12.80 5.90
N ILE A 395 5.06 -12.89 7.22
CA ILE A 395 3.91 -13.43 7.95
C ILE A 395 3.33 -12.30 8.79
N ALA A 396 2.04 -12.07 8.65
CA ALA A 396 1.30 -11.04 9.36
C ALA A 396 0.10 -11.69 10.06
N THR A 397 -0.05 -11.48 11.37
CA THR A 397 -1.13 -12.09 12.18
C THR A 397 -1.65 -11.14 13.25
N ASN A 398 -2.87 -11.38 13.75
CA ASN A 398 -3.28 -10.84 15.04
C ASN A 398 -2.40 -11.47 16.14
N THR A 399 -1.92 -10.67 17.08
CA THR A 399 -1.14 -11.18 18.22
C THR A 399 -2.09 -11.62 19.33
N PRO A 400 -1.93 -12.83 19.89
CA PRO A 400 -2.78 -13.33 20.97
C PRO A 400 -2.78 -12.37 22.17
N LYS A 401 -3.96 -12.10 22.73
CA LYS A 401 -4.12 -11.08 23.78
C LYS A 401 -3.24 -11.38 25.00
N ALA A 402 -3.08 -12.65 25.35
CA ALA A 402 -2.22 -13.08 26.46
C ALA A 402 -0.76 -12.67 26.26
N LEU A 403 -0.20 -12.89 25.06
CA LEU A 403 1.17 -12.53 24.73
C LEU A 403 1.37 -11.01 24.81
N VAL A 404 0.39 -10.26 24.32
CA VAL A 404 0.40 -8.80 24.35
C VAL A 404 0.42 -8.26 25.79
N ASN A 405 -0.47 -8.76 26.65
CA ASN A 405 -0.50 -8.29 28.04
C ASN A 405 0.75 -8.68 28.80
N PHE A 406 1.34 -9.84 28.48
CA PHE A 406 2.61 -10.23 29.06
C PHE A 406 3.73 -9.24 28.69
N ILE A 407 3.86 -8.88 27.41
CA ILE A 407 4.85 -7.88 26.96
C ILE A 407 4.63 -6.52 27.63
N GLU A 408 3.38 -6.07 27.76
CA GLU A 408 3.08 -4.78 28.39
C GLU A 408 3.34 -4.79 29.90
N GLU A 409 3.05 -5.89 30.61
CA GLU A 409 3.40 -6.03 32.02
C GLU A 409 4.93 -6.11 32.24
N ILE A 410 5.68 -6.72 31.31
CA ILE A 410 7.15 -6.67 31.31
C ILE A 410 7.66 -5.23 31.15
N LYS A 411 7.10 -4.47 30.21
CA LYS A 411 7.46 -3.05 30.03
C LYS A 411 7.13 -2.20 31.27
N ALA A 412 6.03 -2.51 31.96
CA ALA A 412 5.70 -1.86 33.21
C ALA A 412 6.73 -2.18 34.31
N GLU A 413 7.09 -3.45 34.48
CA GLU A 413 8.14 -3.88 35.43
C GLU A 413 9.50 -3.26 35.09
N MET A 414 9.85 -3.15 33.80
CA MET A 414 11.04 -2.47 33.31
C MET A 414 11.07 -0.99 33.70
N ASN A 415 9.94 -0.28 33.59
CA ASN A 415 9.85 1.13 34.00
C ASN A 415 10.03 1.32 35.51
N GLU A 416 9.64 0.33 36.31
CA GLU A 416 9.88 0.31 37.76
C GLU A 416 11.34 -0.05 38.09
N ASN A 417 12.03 -0.74 37.17
CA ASN A 417 13.39 -1.25 37.34
C ASN A 417 14.32 -0.85 36.17
N PRO A 418 14.55 0.46 35.92
CA PRO A 418 15.24 0.95 34.72
C PRO A 418 16.71 0.47 34.59
N HIS A 419 17.33 0.05 35.69
CA HIS A 419 18.68 -0.53 35.68
C HIS A 419 18.75 -1.92 35.03
N TRP A 420 17.61 -2.55 34.75
CA TRP A 420 17.49 -3.82 34.01
C TRP A 420 16.88 -3.61 32.60
N GLU A 421 16.82 -2.38 32.09
CA GLU A 421 16.21 -2.07 30.78
C GLU A 421 16.72 -2.99 29.65
N GLU A 422 18.03 -3.13 29.53
CA GLU A 422 18.64 -4.01 28.52
C GLU A 422 18.21 -5.47 28.66
N TYR A 423 18.13 -5.98 29.90
CA TYR A 423 17.66 -7.34 30.17
C TYR A 423 16.21 -7.54 29.72
N TYR A 424 15.32 -6.61 30.05
CA TYR A 424 13.90 -6.71 29.67
C TYR A 424 13.70 -6.55 28.16
N LEU A 425 14.45 -5.67 27.50
CA LEU A 425 14.43 -5.53 26.04
C LEU A 425 14.87 -6.83 25.35
N ASN A 426 15.95 -7.45 25.83
CA ASN A 426 16.41 -8.75 25.31
C ASN A 426 15.38 -9.86 25.58
N PHE A 427 14.77 -9.89 26.78
CA PHE A 427 13.71 -10.85 27.11
C PHE A 427 12.50 -10.72 26.18
N ILE A 428 12.03 -9.47 25.93
CA ILE A 428 10.93 -9.21 24.99
C ILE A 428 11.33 -9.68 23.58
N LYS A 429 12.55 -9.36 23.15
CA LYS A 429 13.02 -9.74 21.82
C LYS A 429 13.09 -11.26 21.63
N GLU A 430 13.60 -11.98 22.62
CA GLU A 430 13.64 -13.44 22.60
C GLU A 430 12.23 -14.05 22.60
N LEU A 431 11.30 -13.48 23.38
CA LEU A 431 9.89 -13.89 23.38
C LEU A 431 9.23 -13.70 22.00
N GLU A 432 9.45 -12.56 21.35
CA GLU A 432 8.96 -12.27 20.00
C GLU A 432 9.59 -13.19 18.94
N ASN A 433 10.87 -13.53 19.09
CA ASN A 433 11.56 -14.50 18.24
C ASN A 433 10.97 -15.91 18.40
N LYS A 434 10.75 -16.38 19.63
CA LYS A 434 10.11 -17.67 19.89
C LYS A 434 8.71 -17.74 19.29
N TRP A 435 7.93 -16.66 19.41
CA TRP A 435 6.62 -16.54 18.76
C TRP A 435 6.73 -16.64 17.24
N ALA A 436 7.69 -15.92 16.64
CA ALA A 436 7.91 -15.93 15.21
C ALA A 436 8.33 -17.31 14.67
N ILE A 437 9.23 -18.01 15.37
CA ILE A 437 9.67 -19.36 15.00
C ILE A 437 8.49 -20.34 15.12
N ALA A 438 7.71 -20.27 16.20
CA ALA A 438 6.53 -21.12 16.37
C ALA A 438 5.52 -20.92 15.23
N LEU A 439 5.24 -19.66 14.84
CA LEU A 439 4.37 -19.34 13.72
C LEU A 439 4.89 -19.88 12.39
N PHE A 440 6.18 -19.68 12.11
CA PHE A 440 6.78 -20.15 10.87
C PHE A 440 6.78 -21.69 10.78
N LYS A 441 7.15 -22.38 11.86
CA LYS A 441 7.14 -23.84 11.91
C LYS A 441 5.73 -24.42 11.81
N TYR A 442 4.73 -23.75 12.42
CA TYR A 442 3.33 -24.12 12.23
C TYR A 442 2.89 -23.93 10.78
N LEU A 443 3.19 -22.77 10.18
CA LEU A 443 2.86 -22.52 8.79
C LEU A 443 3.48 -23.58 7.87
N ALA A 444 4.77 -23.88 8.04
CA ALA A 444 5.45 -24.87 7.24
C ALA A 444 4.88 -26.28 7.42
N SER A 445 4.48 -26.66 8.64
CA SER A 445 3.89 -27.99 8.90
C SER A 445 2.55 -28.20 8.19
N LEU A 446 1.85 -27.13 7.81
CA LEU A 446 0.62 -27.21 7.02
C LEU A 446 0.86 -27.57 5.55
N TYR A 447 2.04 -27.24 5.00
CA TYR A 447 2.33 -27.34 3.56
C TYR A 447 3.48 -28.29 3.22
N ARG A 448 4.29 -28.66 4.20
CA ARG A 448 5.53 -29.40 3.98
C ARG A 448 5.62 -30.63 4.87
N HIS A 449 6.02 -31.74 4.27
CA HIS A 449 6.25 -33.00 4.97
C HIS A 449 7.58 -33.03 5.73
N ASP A 450 8.53 -32.16 5.37
CA ASP A 450 9.87 -32.01 5.92
C ASP A 450 10.00 -30.77 6.83
N ALA A 451 8.88 -30.28 7.38
CA ALA A 451 8.86 -29.08 8.22
C ALA A 451 9.71 -29.18 9.50
N ASP A 452 10.01 -30.40 9.94
CA ASP A 452 10.90 -30.71 11.06
C ASP A 452 12.38 -30.48 10.74
N LYS A 453 12.77 -30.53 9.46
CA LYS A 453 14.14 -30.24 8.99
C LYS A 453 14.45 -28.75 8.82
N LEU A 454 13.48 -27.87 9.05
CA LEU A 454 13.65 -26.43 8.91
C LEU A 454 14.45 -25.86 10.08
N ILE A 455 15.62 -25.30 9.77
CA ILE A 455 16.44 -24.53 10.70
C ILE A 455 16.09 -23.06 10.52
N VAL A 456 15.73 -22.42 11.64
CA VAL A 456 15.35 -21.01 11.67
C VAL A 456 16.33 -20.29 12.58
N GLU A 457 17.14 -19.43 11.98
CA GLU A 457 18.12 -18.62 12.65
C GLU A 457 17.56 -17.23 12.97
N THR A 458 18.07 -16.65 14.05
CA THR A 458 17.85 -15.27 14.45
C THR A 458 19.20 -14.55 14.41
N GLU A 459 19.21 -13.22 14.24
CA GLU A 459 20.47 -12.44 14.18
C GLU A 459 21.43 -12.72 15.36
N GLU A 460 20.89 -13.08 16.54
CA GLU A 460 21.68 -13.39 17.74
C GLU A 460 22.41 -14.76 17.69
N ASN A 461 22.03 -15.65 16.77
CA ASN A 461 22.57 -17.01 16.67
C ASN A 461 23.44 -17.22 15.41
N GLU A 462 23.92 -16.15 14.78
CA GLU A 462 24.86 -16.23 13.65
C GLU A 462 26.20 -16.82 14.11
N GLY A 463 26.40 -18.12 13.90
CA GLY A 463 27.67 -18.78 14.27
C GLY A 463 27.73 -20.30 14.15
N CYS A 464 26.74 -20.98 13.56
CA CYS A 464 26.78 -22.43 13.35
C CYS A 464 27.21 -22.76 11.91
N ASP A 465 28.51 -22.69 11.64
CA ASP A 465 29.13 -22.91 10.32
C ASP A 465 29.19 -24.40 9.86
N GLU A 466 28.37 -25.29 10.42
CA GLU A 466 28.28 -26.68 9.92
C GLU A 466 27.09 -26.77 8.95
N GLU A 467 27.36 -26.41 7.68
CA GLU A 467 26.46 -26.68 6.55
C GLU A 467 26.27 -28.20 6.40
N ASP A 468 25.27 -28.75 7.08
CA ASP A 468 24.71 -30.05 6.72
C ASP A 468 23.77 -29.86 5.52
N ASP A 469 24.13 -30.44 4.38
CA ASP A 469 23.43 -30.33 3.08
C ASP A 469 21.96 -30.75 3.15
N GLU A 470 21.53 -31.45 4.20
CA GLU A 470 20.14 -31.86 4.40
C GLU A 470 19.23 -30.80 5.07
N ASN A 471 19.81 -29.77 5.70
CA ASN A 471 19.06 -28.78 6.46
C ASN A 471 18.65 -27.57 5.61
N LEU A 472 17.45 -27.05 5.89
CA LEU A 472 16.87 -25.93 5.16
C LEU A 472 16.90 -24.68 6.05
N TYR A 473 17.70 -23.69 5.67
CA TYR A 473 18.01 -22.54 6.49
C TYR A 473 17.13 -21.32 6.16
N PHE A 474 16.60 -20.71 7.22
CA PHE A 474 15.78 -19.51 7.18
C PHE A 474 16.29 -18.52 8.21
N LYS A 475 16.40 -17.25 7.84
CA LYS A 475 16.85 -16.20 8.76
C LYS A 475 15.71 -15.25 9.07
N ILE A 476 15.30 -15.17 10.33
CA ILE A 476 14.36 -14.15 10.80
C ILE A 476 15.10 -12.81 10.83
N LEU A 477 14.75 -11.93 9.90
CA LEU A 477 15.26 -10.56 9.87
C LEU A 477 14.61 -9.69 10.93
N SER A 478 13.31 -9.86 11.13
CA SER A 478 12.62 -9.22 12.23
C SER A 478 11.32 -9.92 12.59
N SER A 479 10.98 -9.76 13.85
CA SER A 479 9.78 -10.20 14.53
C SER A 479 9.38 -9.01 15.40
N ASN A 480 8.18 -8.47 15.20
CA ASN A 480 7.71 -7.34 15.98
C ASN A 480 6.22 -7.51 16.28
N THR A 481 5.84 -7.21 17.52
CA THR A 481 4.44 -7.00 17.93
C THR A 481 4.16 -5.51 18.07
N PHE A 482 3.02 -5.05 17.58
CA PHE A 482 2.69 -3.64 17.61
C PHE A 482 1.19 -3.38 17.64
N TRP A 483 0.83 -2.32 18.36
CA TRP A 483 -0.53 -1.85 18.46
C TRP A 483 -0.88 -0.94 17.30
N ILE A 484 -2.01 -1.22 16.64
CA ILE A 484 -2.62 -0.33 15.67
C ILE A 484 -3.96 0.15 16.20
N LYS A 485 -4.10 1.48 16.19
CA LYS A 485 -5.36 2.19 16.33
C LYS A 485 -5.59 2.93 15.03
N ILE A 486 -6.81 2.89 14.51
CA ILE A 486 -7.18 3.85 13.47
C ILE A 486 -7.33 5.20 14.14
N LYS A 487 -6.56 6.16 13.63
CA LYS A 487 -6.68 7.56 13.97
C LYS A 487 -7.13 8.32 12.74
N GLY A 488 -7.88 9.39 12.92
CA GLY A 488 -8.23 10.26 11.81
C GLY A 488 -8.40 11.72 12.23
N VAL A 489 -8.12 12.61 11.31
CA VAL A 489 -8.29 14.05 11.48
C VAL A 489 -9.78 14.37 11.34
N GLU A 490 -10.33 15.18 12.26
CA GLU A 490 -11.74 15.56 12.21
C GLU A 490 -12.04 16.55 11.09
N ASN A 491 -11.14 17.52 10.89
CA ASN A 491 -11.22 18.52 9.83
C ASN A 491 -10.03 18.35 8.88
N PRO A 492 -10.07 17.39 7.94
CA PRO A 492 -8.91 17.02 7.14
C PRO A 492 -8.50 18.06 6.09
N ALA A 493 -9.22 19.17 5.99
CA ALA A 493 -8.80 20.34 5.22
C ALA A 493 -9.23 21.64 5.89
N LYS A 494 -8.35 22.65 5.86
CA LYS A 494 -8.58 23.97 6.47
C LYS A 494 -8.03 25.06 5.58
N ARG A 495 -8.73 26.20 5.54
CA ARG A 495 -8.29 27.39 4.84
C ARG A 495 -7.64 28.35 5.82
N TYR A 496 -6.50 28.89 5.41
CA TYR A 496 -5.76 29.94 6.09
C TYR A 496 -5.84 31.21 5.25
N HIS A 497 -6.04 32.34 5.91
CA HIS A 497 -6.13 33.65 5.26
C HIS A 497 -5.07 34.58 5.85
N THR A 498 -4.43 35.35 4.99
CA THR A 498 -3.74 36.58 5.35
C THR A 498 -4.54 37.77 4.81
N GLU A 499 -4.04 38.99 4.99
CA GLU A 499 -4.70 40.19 4.44
C GLU A 499 -4.84 40.13 2.91
N ASN A 500 -3.91 39.47 2.22
CA ASN A 500 -3.83 39.48 0.75
C ASN A 500 -3.99 38.10 0.11
N ASP A 501 -3.77 37.01 0.85
CA ASP A 501 -3.68 35.66 0.28
C ASP A 501 -4.51 34.63 1.06
N SER A 502 -4.72 33.48 0.44
CA SER A 502 -5.30 32.33 1.15
C SER A 502 -4.66 31.03 0.70
N ALA A 503 -4.42 30.12 1.64
CA ALA A 503 -3.95 28.79 1.35
C ALA A 503 -4.89 27.73 1.93
N ILE A 504 -4.88 26.54 1.32
CA ILE A 504 -5.60 25.38 1.82
C ILE A 504 -4.59 24.34 2.27
N VAL A 505 -4.71 23.91 3.51
CA VAL A 505 -3.96 22.77 4.05
C VAL A 505 -4.88 21.56 4.06
N ALA A 506 -4.41 20.40 3.60
CA ALA A 506 -5.16 19.16 3.54
C ALA A 506 -4.29 17.95 3.94
N ALA A 507 -4.84 17.05 4.75
CA ALA A 507 -4.21 15.79 5.09
C ALA A 507 -4.61 14.70 4.08
N VAL A 508 -3.67 13.87 3.63
CA VAL A 508 -3.94 12.75 2.71
C VAL A 508 -3.25 11.45 3.16
N GLY A 509 -3.73 10.31 2.66
CA GLY A 509 -3.23 8.99 3.08
C GLY A 509 -3.33 8.78 4.59
N ASP A 510 -2.30 8.19 5.19
CA ASP A 510 -2.21 7.97 6.63
C ASP A 510 -2.18 9.25 7.47
N ALA A 511 -1.84 10.41 6.87
CA ALA A 511 -1.93 11.68 7.57
C ALA A 511 -3.39 12.08 7.82
N ASN A 512 -4.32 11.74 6.91
CA ASN A 512 -5.75 11.96 7.07
C ASN A 512 -6.38 10.92 8.00
N THR A 513 -6.18 9.64 7.68
CA THR A 513 -6.77 8.53 8.41
C THR A 513 -5.85 7.34 8.30
N SER A 514 -5.29 6.90 9.43
CA SER A 514 -4.41 5.74 9.44
C SER A 514 -5.20 4.49 9.09
N ALA A 515 -4.55 3.63 8.31
CA ALA A 515 -5.13 2.36 7.92
C ALA A 515 -5.02 1.29 9.00
N HIS A 516 -5.89 0.28 8.88
CA HIS A 516 -5.71 -0.99 9.57
C HIS A 516 -4.66 -1.83 8.85
N PHE A 517 -3.82 -2.55 9.61
CA PHE A 517 -2.65 -3.31 9.13
C PHE A 517 -2.92 -4.07 7.83
N PHE A 518 -3.89 -4.98 7.89
CA PHE A 518 -4.24 -5.88 6.80
C PHE A 518 -5.05 -5.26 5.65
N THR A 519 -5.55 -4.03 5.81
CA THR A 519 -6.44 -3.43 4.78
C THR A 519 -5.69 -2.72 3.67
N GLY A 520 -4.35 -2.65 3.74
CA GLY A 520 -3.49 -1.97 2.77
C GLY A 520 -3.82 -0.49 2.56
N SER A 521 -4.68 0.09 3.41
CA SER A 521 -5.29 1.39 3.17
C SER A 521 -4.37 2.56 3.48
N GLY A 522 -3.16 2.32 4.00
CA GLY A 522 -2.19 3.40 4.25
C GLY A 522 -1.63 3.96 2.96
N LEU A 523 -1.65 3.13 1.90
CA LEU A 523 -1.50 3.53 0.51
C LEU A 523 -2.85 3.85 -0.14
N SER A 524 -3.76 4.51 0.59
CA SER A 524 -5.03 4.99 0.05
C SER A 524 -4.78 6.08 -1.00
N ARG A 525 -4.50 5.66 -2.23
CA ARG A 525 -4.56 6.53 -3.42
C ARG A 525 -5.90 7.24 -3.50
N LEU A 526 -6.96 6.65 -2.95
CA LEU A 526 -8.31 7.20 -3.01
C LEU A 526 -8.41 8.60 -2.41
N GLY A 527 -7.72 8.86 -1.29
CA GLY A 527 -7.67 10.20 -0.69
C GLY A 527 -7.10 11.24 -1.65
N VAL A 528 -5.93 10.92 -2.23
CA VAL A 528 -5.27 11.74 -3.24
C VAL A 528 -6.16 11.92 -4.47
N GLU A 529 -6.63 10.82 -5.07
CA GLU A 529 -7.47 10.86 -6.27
C GLU A 529 -8.73 11.71 -6.09
N LYS A 530 -9.40 11.58 -4.94
CA LYS A 530 -10.60 12.36 -4.64
C LYS A 530 -10.26 13.84 -4.48
N ALA A 531 -9.21 14.20 -3.73
CA ALA A 531 -8.80 15.59 -3.56
C ALA A 531 -8.40 16.23 -4.90
N ILE A 532 -7.58 15.54 -5.71
CA ILE A 532 -7.14 15.99 -7.03
C ILE A 532 -8.33 16.14 -7.99
N LEU A 533 -9.29 15.22 -7.94
CA LEU A 533 -10.53 15.35 -8.73
C LEU A 533 -11.30 16.62 -8.35
N LYS A 534 -11.37 16.96 -7.06
CA LYS A 534 -12.05 18.19 -6.61
C LYS A 534 -11.33 19.46 -7.03
N ILE A 535 -9.99 19.46 -7.02
CA ILE A 535 -9.20 20.56 -7.59
C ILE A 535 -9.50 20.73 -9.08
N LYS A 536 -9.52 19.62 -9.83
CA LYS A 536 -9.84 19.61 -11.26
C LYS A 536 -11.25 20.11 -11.56
N GLU A 537 -12.24 19.64 -10.80
CA GLU A 537 -13.63 20.10 -10.90
C GLU A 537 -13.74 21.60 -10.62
N PHE A 538 -13.07 22.08 -9.56
CA PHE A 538 -13.05 23.48 -9.19
C PHE A 538 -12.45 24.36 -10.31
N ASN A 539 -11.26 24.00 -10.82
CA ASN A 539 -10.57 24.75 -11.88
C ASN A 539 -11.38 24.82 -13.19
N ARG A 540 -12.14 23.77 -13.52
CA ARG A 540 -12.96 23.71 -14.74
C ARG A 540 -14.33 24.34 -14.61
N SER A 541 -14.81 24.53 -13.39
CA SER A 541 -16.11 25.14 -13.15
C SER A 541 -16.09 26.60 -13.54
N SER A 542 -17.22 27.15 -13.96
CA SER A 542 -17.44 28.60 -14.03
C SER A 542 -18.12 29.14 -12.75
N ASN A 543 -18.56 28.26 -11.85
CA ASN A 543 -19.27 28.64 -10.64
C ASN A 543 -18.31 29.21 -9.59
N GLU A 544 -18.41 30.51 -9.32
CA GLU A 544 -17.63 31.23 -8.28
C GLU A 544 -18.05 30.89 -6.85
N GLN A 545 -19.25 30.31 -6.66
CA GLN A 545 -19.73 29.91 -5.33
C GLN A 545 -19.12 28.61 -4.82
N LEU A 546 -18.37 27.88 -5.66
CA LEU A 546 -17.68 26.68 -5.20
C LEU A 546 -16.57 27.06 -4.22
N ASN A 547 -16.52 26.38 -3.08
CA ASN A 547 -15.41 26.49 -2.15
C ASN A 547 -14.52 25.25 -2.23
N LEU A 548 -13.32 25.40 -2.80
CA LEU A 548 -12.38 24.30 -2.98
C LEU A 548 -12.05 23.58 -1.66
N LYS A 549 -11.91 24.32 -0.55
CA LYS A 549 -11.63 23.73 0.77
C LYS A 549 -12.74 22.76 1.17
N ASP A 550 -14.00 23.19 1.07
CA ASP A 550 -15.15 22.36 1.48
C ASP A 550 -15.29 21.14 0.57
N MET A 551 -15.02 21.28 -0.74
CA MET A 551 -15.00 20.15 -1.67
C MET A 551 -13.94 19.10 -1.28
N ILE A 552 -12.71 19.55 -0.96
CA ILE A 552 -11.62 18.67 -0.52
C ILE A 552 -11.96 18.03 0.82
N GLU A 553 -12.48 18.78 1.78
CA GLU A 553 -12.84 18.27 3.11
C GLU A 553 -13.89 17.15 3.01
N VAL A 554 -14.97 17.36 2.25
CA VAL A 554 -16.01 16.34 2.04
C VAL A 554 -15.41 15.08 1.42
N ALA A 555 -14.59 15.24 0.37
CA ALA A 555 -13.91 14.14 -0.30
C ALA A 555 -13.03 13.31 0.67
N LEU A 556 -12.31 13.97 1.57
CA LEU A 556 -11.41 13.31 2.52
C LEU A 556 -12.16 12.67 3.69
N LYS A 557 -13.27 13.26 4.15
CA LYS A 557 -14.18 12.64 5.14
C LYS A 557 -14.84 11.37 4.59
N GLU A 558 -15.23 11.36 3.31
CA GLU A 558 -15.74 10.15 2.65
C GLU A 558 -14.68 9.03 2.63
N VAL A 559 -13.42 9.37 2.37
CA VAL A 559 -12.30 8.41 2.38
C VAL A 559 -12.12 7.83 3.78
N ARG A 560 -12.14 8.68 4.82
CA ARG A 560 -12.07 8.26 6.22
C ARG A 560 -13.19 7.28 6.57
N ASN A 561 -14.44 7.62 6.24
CA ASN A 561 -15.60 6.76 6.50
C ASN A 561 -15.44 5.40 5.82
N ARG A 562 -14.94 5.37 4.58
CA ARG A 562 -14.67 4.12 3.88
C ARG A 562 -13.58 3.26 4.54
N VAL A 563 -12.53 3.89 5.09
CA VAL A 563 -11.50 3.16 5.86
C VAL A 563 -12.13 2.52 7.10
N LEU A 564 -12.96 3.27 7.84
CA LEU A 564 -13.67 2.75 9.01
C LEU A 564 -14.65 1.62 8.66
N GLU A 565 -15.40 1.74 7.57
CA GLU A 565 -16.30 0.69 7.09
C GLU A 565 -15.54 -0.60 6.77
N LYS A 566 -14.39 -0.50 6.09
CA LYS A 566 -13.52 -1.65 5.79
C LYS A 566 -13.00 -2.36 7.03
N THR A 567 -12.90 -1.67 8.16
CA THR A 567 -12.45 -2.31 9.42
C THR A 567 -13.55 -3.02 10.18
N LYS A 568 -14.80 -2.66 9.95
CA LYS A 568 -15.96 -3.33 10.56
C LYS A 568 -16.22 -4.67 9.90
N VAL A 569 -16.04 -4.75 8.59
CA VAL A 569 -16.06 -6.00 7.84
C VAL A 569 -14.77 -6.74 8.18
N HIS A 570 -14.84 -7.75 9.07
CA HIS A 570 -13.73 -8.68 9.27
C HIS A 570 -13.19 -9.10 7.91
N LEU A 571 -11.87 -9.19 7.80
CA LEU A 571 -11.04 -9.40 6.61
C LEU A 571 -11.62 -10.34 5.54
N ASN A 572 -12.70 -9.91 4.88
CA ASN A 572 -13.10 -10.41 3.60
C ASN A 572 -12.14 -9.73 2.63
N ILE A 573 -11.00 -10.40 2.45
CA ILE A 573 -9.98 -10.09 1.46
C ILE A 573 -10.68 -9.68 0.16
N LEU A 574 -10.16 -8.62 -0.44
CA LEU A 574 -10.56 -8.00 -1.71
C LEU A 574 -11.53 -8.87 -2.53
N PRO A 575 -12.82 -8.50 -2.68
CA PRO A 575 -13.73 -9.24 -3.53
C PRO A 575 -13.14 -9.33 -4.94
N GLY A 576 -12.77 -10.54 -5.36
CA GLY A 576 -12.12 -10.81 -6.64
C GLY A 576 -10.78 -11.56 -6.59
N ILE A 577 -10.22 -11.85 -5.40
CA ILE A 577 -9.21 -12.90 -5.24
C ILE A 577 -9.96 -14.17 -4.87
N TYR A 578 -10.36 -14.95 -5.88
CA TYR A 578 -10.77 -16.33 -5.66
C TYR A 578 -9.49 -17.12 -5.39
N ILE A 579 -9.31 -17.54 -4.14
CA ILE A 579 -8.36 -18.58 -3.78
C ILE A 579 -9.00 -19.87 -4.32
N CYS A 580 -8.31 -20.56 -5.24
CA CYS A 580 -8.76 -21.85 -5.77
C CYS A 580 -8.80 -22.92 -4.69
#